data_AF-A0A8B6LZ44-F1
#
_entry.id   AF-A0A8B6LZ44-F1
#
_cell.length_a   1.000
_cell.length_b   1.000
_cell.length_c   1.000
_cell.angle_alpha   90.00
_cell.angle_beta   90.00
_cell.angle_gamma   90.00
#
_symmetry.space_group_name_H-M   'P 1'
#
loop_
_entity.id
_entity.type
_entity.pdbx_description
1 polymer ?
#
loop_
_entity_poly.entity_id
_entity_poly.type
_entity_poly.pdbx_seq_one_letter_code
_entity_poly.pdbx_strand_id
1 'polypeptide(L)' 'MEYDELPELTDDMLARATVNRGGRPRSASSKVLLSVRYSREVVDFFRATGEGWQSRMDGALKEYVAQHSRR' A
#
# COMPACT_ATOMS: atom_id res chain seq x y z
N MET A 1 -10.94 -24.08 30.90
CA MET A 1 -12.08 -24.90 30.46
C MET A 1 -13.26 -24.00 30.07
N GLU A 2 -13.05 -22.99 29.24
CA GLU A 2 -14.15 -22.19 28.63
C GLU A 2 -14.16 -22.40 27.10
N TYR A 3 -13.04 -22.84 26.54
CA TYR A 3 -12.89 -23.14 25.12
C TYR A 3 -13.35 -24.56 24.74
N ASP A 4 -13.40 -25.49 25.71
CA ASP A 4 -13.77 -26.89 25.47
C ASP A 4 -15.28 -27.09 25.20
N GLU A 5 -16.10 -26.07 25.53
CA GLU A 5 -17.56 -26.09 25.31
C GLU A 5 -17.98 -25.36 24.03
N LEU A 6 -17.02 -24.78 23.28
CA LEU A 6 -17.34 -24.13 22.02
C LEU A 6 -17.68 -25.20 20.96
N PRO A 7 -18.71 -24.97 20.14
CA PRO A 7 -19.04 -25.89 19.06
C PRO A 7 -17.88 -25.93 18.07
N GLU A 8 -17.46 -27.16 17.73
CA GLU A 8 -16.49 -27.38 16.67
C GLU A 8 -17.00 -26.83 15.34
N LEU A 9 -16.08 -26.29 14.55
CA LEU A 9 -16.43 -25.75 13.24
C LEU A 9 -16.81 -26.89 12.30
N THR A 10 -18.10 -27.04 12.02
CA THR A 10 -18.60 -28.09 11.13
C THR A 10 -18.58 -27.68 9.67
N ASP A 11 -18.57 -28.67 8.77
CA ASP A 11 -18.57 -28.44 7.32
C ASP A 11 -19.82 -27.68 6.85
N ASP A 12 -20.98 -27.95 7.45
CA ASP A 12 -22.23 -27.24 7.15
C ASP A 12 -22.17 -25.76 7.56
N MET A 13 -21.48 -25.45 8.67
CA MET A 13 -21.26 -24.07 9.11
C MET A 13 -20.33 -23.33 8.15
N LEU A 14 -19.30 -24.02 7.63
CA LEU A 14 -18.40 -23.46 6.63
C LEU A 14 -19.09 -23.30 5.25
N ALA A 15 -19.92 -24.26 4.85
CA ALA A 15 -20.61 -24.27 3.56
C ALA A 15 -21.59 -23.10 3.39
N ARG A 16 -22.22 -22.65 4.49
CA ARG A 16 -23.10 -21.46 4.49
C ARG A 16 -22.37 -20.14 4.79
N ALA A 17 -21.07 -20.19 5.08
CA ALA A 17 -20.30 -19.00 5.41
C ALA A 17 -20.10 -18.13 4.16
N THR A 18 -20.30 -16.82 4.31
CA THR A 18 -19.96 -15.85 3.25
C THR A 18 -18.54 -15.35 3.47
N VAL A 19 -17.64 -15.66 2.52
CA VAL A 19 -16.28 -15.12 2.55
C VAL A 19 -16.34 -13.64 2.19
N ASN A 20 -16.34 -12.79 3.21
CA ASN A 20 -16.04 -11.38 3.01
C ASN A 20 -14.53 -11.29 2.80
N ARG A 21 -14.07 -11.08 1.56
CA ARG A 21 -12.64 -10.87 1.22
C ARG A 21 -12.17 -9.50 1.72
N GLY A 22 -12.37 -9.24 3.02
CA GLY A 22 -12.01 -8.00 3.69
C GLY A 22 -10.64 -7.54 3.23
N GLY A 23 -10.58 -6.27 2.84
CA GLY A 23 -9.40 -5.66 2.24
C GLY A 23 -9.75 -4.31 1.65
N ARG A 24 -8.81 -3.37 1.66
CA ARG A 24 -8.98 -2.10 0.94
C ARG A 24 -9.24 -2.44 -0.54
N PRO A 25 -10.21 -1.80 -1.21
CA PRO A 25 -10.38 -1.93 -2.65
C PRO A 25 -9.02 -1.77 -3.34
N ARG A 26 -8.71 -2.67 -4.28
CA ARG A 26 -7.47 -2.58 -5.05
C ARG A 26 -7.42 -1.20 -5.69
N SER A 27 -6.44 -0.40 -5.33
CA SER A 27 -6.25 0.91 -5.97
C SER A 27 -6.03 0.67 -7.46
N ALA A 28 -6.80 1.35 -8.31
CA ALA A 28 -6.59 1.33 -9.75
C ALA A 28 -5.21 1.90 -10.14
N SER A 29 -4.60 2.70 -9.25
CA SER A 29 -3.28 3.30 -9.39
C SER A 29 -2.37 2.90 -8.21
N SER A 30 -2.05 1.61 -8.10
CA SER A 30 -1.08 1.14 -7.11
C SER A 30 0.32 1.69 -7.41
N LYS A 31 1.05 2.12 -6.38
CA LYS A 31 2.49 2.41 -6.50
C LYS A 31 3.22 1.15 -6.96
N VAL A 32 4.10 1.30 -7.94
CA VAL A 32 4.96 0.21 -8.41
C VAL A 32 6.21 0.18 -7.53
N LEU A 33 6.49 -0.98 -6.93
CA LEU A 33 7.74 -1.19 -6.20
C LEU A 33 8.86 -1.44 -7.21
N LEU A 34 9.83 -0.54 -7.25
CA LEU A 34 10.95 -0.58 -8.18
C LEU A 34 12.25 -0.21 -7.47
N SER A 35 13.35 -0.83 -7.88
CA SER A 35 14.69 -0.51 -7.39
C SER A 35 15.34 0.51 -8.30
N VAL A 36 15.27 1.80 -7.94
CA VAL A 36 15.92 2.91 -8.67
C VAL A 36 17.04 3.51 -7.84
N ARG A 37 18.12 3.89 -8.53
CA ARG A 37 19.24 4.62 -7.95
C ARG A 37 19.02 6.12 -8.17
N TYR A 38 19.05 6.87 -7.08
CA TYR A 38 19.00 8.33 -7.10
C TYR A 38 20.38 8.90 -6.76
N SER A 39 20.68 10.12 -7.24
CA SER A 39 21.83 10.88 -6.77
C SER A 39 21.77 11.10 -5.26
N ARG A 40 22.93 11.09 -4.60
CA ARG A 40 23.03 11.28 -3.14
C ARG A 40 22.37 12.58 -2.69
N GLU A 41 22.64 13.69 -3.38
CA GLU A 41 22.08 15.01 -3.06
C GLU A 41 20.54 15.02 -3.05
N VAL A 42 19.90 14.29 -3.96
CA VAL A 42 18.43 14.21 -4.04
C VAL A 42 17.88 13.48 -2.83
N VAL A 43 18.48 12.34 -2.47
CA VAL A 43 18.03 11.55 -1.32
C VAL A 43 18.27 12.31 -0.02
N ASP A 44 19.43 12.95 0.12
CA ASP A 44 19.79 13.71 1.32
C ASP A 44 18.87 14.92 1.50
N PHE A 45 18.57 15.65 0.42
CA PHE A 45 17.61 16.75 0.43
C PHE A 45 16.24 16.27 0.95
N PHE A 46 15.64 15.25 0.33
CA PHE A 46 14.33 14.79 0.75
C PHE A 46 14.37 14.20 2.17
N ARG A 47 15.37 13.41 2.54
CA ARG A 47 15.48 12.87 3.91
C ARG A 47 15.53 13.95 4.98
N ALA A 48 16.25 15.05 4.74
CA ALA A 48 16.34 16.18 5.65
C ALA A 48 14.96 16.82 5.91
N THR A 49 14.01 16.64 5.00
CA THR A 49 12.67 17.18 5.15
C THR A 49 11.82 16.42 6.19
N GLY A 50 12.27 15.26 6.71
CA GLY A 50 11.65 14.53 7.83
C GLY A 50 10.71 13.39 7.43
N GLU A 51 9.77 13.04 8.31
CA GLU A 51 8.79 11.98 8.05
C GLU A 51 8.03 12.21 6.73
N GLY A 52 7.75 11.12 6.01
CA GLY A 52 7.06 11.21 4.71
C GLY A 52 7.89 11.81 3.57
N TRP A 53 9.22 11.88 3.71
CA TRP A 53 10.11 12.36 2.64
C TRP A 53 9.94 11.60 1.31
N GLN A 54 9.70 10.30 1.36
CA GLN A 54 9.44 9.49 0.15
C GLN A 54 8.13 9.92 -0.54
N SER A 55 7.09 10.24 0.23
CA SER A 55 5.83 10.74 -0.33
C SER A 55 5.98 12.12 -0.95
N ARG A 56 6.83 12.98 -0.38
CA ARG A 56 7.16 14.28 -0.99
C ARG A 56 7.98 14.14 -2.26
N MET A 57 8.94 13.22 -2.27
CA MET A 57 9.71 12.89 -3.47
C MET A 57 8.78 12.36 -4.59
N ASP A 58 7.84 11.47 -4.27
CA ASP A 58 6.80 11.00 -5.20
C ASP A 58 5.93 12.16 -5.72
N GLY A 59 5.58 13.13 -4.86
CA GLY A 59 4.87 14.35 -5.26
C GLY A 59 5.63 15.19 -6.29
N ALA A 60 6.92 15.44 -6.06
CA ALA A 60 7.76 16.18 -6.99
C ALA A 60 7.87 15.48 -8.36
N LEU A 61 8.01 14.14 -8.36
CA LEU A 61 8.04 13.36 -9.60
C LEU A 61 6.70 13.43 -10.35
N LYS A 62 5.56 13.41 -9.65
CA LYS A 62 4.24 13.58 -10.27
C LYS A 62 4.08 14.95 -10.90
N GLU A 63 4.55 16.00 -10.23
CA GLU A 63 4.50 17.35 -10.77
C GLU A 63 5.31 17.45 -12.06
N TYR A 64 6.54 16.91 -12.07
CA TYR A 64 7.36 16.82 -13.27
C TYR A 64 6.63 16.11 -14.41
N VAL A 65 6.01 14.95 -14.14
CA VAL A 65 5.21 14.23 -15.16
C VAL A 65 4.06 15.09 -15.67
N ALA A 66 3.28 15.74 -14.79
CA ALA A 66 2.12 16.55 -15.20
C ALA A 66 2.48 17.80 -16.02
N GLN A 67 3.68 18.34 -15.82
CA GLN A 67 4.22 19.45 -16.60
C GLN A 67 4.68 18.99 -18.00
N HIS A 68 5.23 17.77 -18.11
CA HIS A 68 5.85 17.27 -19.35
C HIS A 68 4.96 16.33 -20.16
N SER A 69 3.86 15.83 -19.60
CA SER A 69 2.92 14.94 -20.29
C SER A 69 1.97 15.67 -21.24
N ARG A 70 1.96 17.01 -21.23
CA ARG A 70 1.11 17.87 -22.08
C ARG A 70 1.82 18.35 -23.35
N ARG A 71 3.01 17.81 -23.63
CA ARG A 71 3.81 18.13 -24.82
C ARG A 71 3.78 16.99 -25.82
#